data_AF-A0A523I9Y6-F1
#
_entry.id   AF-A0A523I9Y6-F1
#
_cell.length_a   1.000
_cell.length_b   1.000
_cell.length_c   1.000
_cell.angle_alpha   90.00
_cell.angle_beta   90.00
_cell.angle_gamma   90.00
#
_symmetry.space_group_name_H-M   'P 1'
#
loop_
_entity.id
_entity.type
_entity.pdbx_description
1 polymer ?
#
loop_
_entity_poly.entity_id
_entity_poly.type
_entity_poly.pdbx_seq_one_letter_code
_entity_poly.pdbx_strand_id
1 'polypeptide(L)'
;MLWNQKNKSGVCVKTKSHDEVIRVEDNHPALVNKKSFSKVEEFLKNRSPKIPHPRTTNSKYLLSGLLFCARCEPSMVGSAAKSLQHFYYACQNYSTREQICSAKMVNRAKIEKF
;
A
#
# COMPACT_ATOMS: atom_id res chain seq x y z
N MET A 1 -26.14 8.91 11.18
CA MET A 1 -26.86 7.61 11.11
C MET A 1 -27.00 7.21 9.64
N LEU A 2 -26.79 5.94 9.28
CA LEU A 2 -26.93 5.45 7.90
C LEU A 2 -28.29 4.74 7.74
N TRP A 3 -29.12 5.21 6.82
CA TRP A 3 -30.42 4.61 6.53
C TRP A 3 -30.43 4.03 5.12
N ASN A 4 -31.27 3.02 4.87
CA ASN A 4 -31.48 2.43 3.54
C ASN A 4 -30.23 1.80 2.88
N GLN A 5 -29.26 1.28 3.64
CA GLN A 5 -27.95 0.88 3.11
C GLN A 5 -27.95 -0.40 2.26
N LYS A 6 -28.90 -1.31 2.48
CA LYS A 6 -28.87 -2.68 1.92
C LYS A 6 -30.18 -2.98 1.23
N ASN A 7 -30.10 -3.56 0.03
CA ASN A 7 -31.24 -4.23 -0.59
C ASN A 7 -31.11 -5.74 -0.36
N LYS A 8 -32.21 -6.39 0.02
CA LYS A 8 -32.32 -7.85 0.04
C LYS A 8 -33.12 -8.27 -1.19
N SER A 9 -32.46 -8.94 -2.14
CA SER A 9 -33.10 -9.62 -3.25
C SER A 9 -32.71 -11.10 -3.17
N GLY A 10 -33.50 -11.89 -2.43
CA GLY A 10 -33.19 -13.28 -2.11
C GLY A 10 -32.10 -13.45 -1.04
N VAL A 11 -31.22 -14.43 -1.21
CA VAL A 11 -30.12 -14.77 -0.27
C VAL A 11 -28.99 -13.74 -0.28
N CYS A 12 -28.78 -13.07 -1.42
CA CYS A 12 -27.68 -12.13 -1.60
C CYS A 12 -28.07 -10.72 -1.11
N VAL A 13 -27.25 -10.16 -0.21
CA VAL A 13 -27.40 -8.79 0.28
C VAL A 13 -26.40 -7.89 -0.43
N LYS A 14 -26.88 -6.96 -1.26
CA LYS A 14 -26.04 -5.98 -1.95
C LYS A 14 -26.10 -4.64 -1.23
N THR A 15 -24.95 -4.01 -1.04
CA THR A 15 -24.86 -2.61 -0.60
C THR A 15 -25.23 -1.68 -1.74
N LYS A 16 -26.05 -0.67 -1.44
CA LYS A 16 -26.46 0.35 -2.42
C LYS A 16 -25.30 1.27 -2.81
N SER A 17 -25.48 1.93 -3.96
CA SER A 17 -24.66 3.07 -4.37
C SER A 17 -24.62 4.14 -3.28
N HIS A 18 -23.53 4.89 -3.18
CA HIS A 18 -23.36 5.93 -2.16
C HIS A 18 -24.48 6.99 -2.22
N ASP A 19 -24.90 7.38 -3.43
CA ASP A 19 -25.95 8.39 -3.66
C ASP A 19 -27.35 7.96 -3.16
N GLU A 20 -27.61 6.66 -3.10
CA GLU A 20 -28.90 6.12 -2.63
C GLU A 20 -28.96 5.97 -1.10
N VAL A 21 -27.82 6.10 -0.41
CA VAL A 21 -27.72 5.93 1.03
C VAL A 21 -27.94 7.26 1.74
N ILE A 22 -29.01 7.33 2.52
CA ILE A 22 -29.35 8.54 3.27
C ILE A 22 -28.45 8.64 4.51
N ARG A 23 -27.70 9.74 4.60
CA ARG A 23 -26.81 10.07 5.73
C ARG A 23 -27.40 11.25 6.48
N VAL A 24 -27.81 11.00 7.72
CA VAL A 24 -28.24 12.06 8.65
C VAL A 24 -27.05 12.47 9.50
N GLU A 25 -26.64 13.73 9.35
CA GLU A 25 -25.57 14.36 10.12
C GLU A 25 -26.03 14.68 11.56
N ASP A 26 -25.08 14.65 12.51
CA ASP A 26 -25.26 15.06 13.91
C ASP A 26 -26.44 14.42 14.69
N ASN A 27 -26.88 13.22 14.27
CA ASN A 27 -27.99 12.50 14.91
C ASN A 27 -27.70 11.99 16.34
N HIS A 28 -26.44 11.94 16.75
CA HIS A 28 -26.03 11.54 18.09
C HIS A 28 -24.84 12.39 18.54
N PRO A 29 -24.61 12.52 19.86
CA PRO A 29 -23.41 13.15 20.38
C PRO A 29 -22.15 12.53 19.74
N ALA A 30 -21.25 13.40 19.27
CA ALA A 30 -20.02 12.95 18.64
C ALA A 30 -19.12 12.28 19.68
N LEU A 31 -18.70 11.04 19.42
CA LEU A 31 -17.75 10.32 20.29
C LEU A 31 -16.34 10.93 20.24
N VAL A 32 -15.97 11.48 19.08
CA VAL A 32 -14.66 12.05 18.79
C VAL A 32 -14.87 13.36 18.04
N ASN A 33 -13.98 14.33 18.26
CA ASN A 33 -13.98 15.59 17.54
C ASN A 33 -13.87 15.36 16.02
N LYS A 34 -14.72 16.02 15.22
CA LYS A 34 -14.71 15.99 13.75
C LYS A 34 -13.31 16.23 13.18
N LYS A 35 -12.54 17.18 13.73
CA LYS A 35 -11.16 17.48 13.29
C LYS A 35 -10.22 16.28 13.47
N SER A 36 -10.31 15.58 14.60
CA SER A 36 -9.50 14.39 14.86
C SER A 36 -9.91 13.24 13.95
N PHE A 37 -11.21 13.08 13.73
CA PHE A 37 -11.74 12.06 12.82
C PHE A 37 -11.26 12.27 11.39
N SER A 38 -11.37 13.47 10.84
CA SER A 38 -10.91 13.79 9.48
C SER A 38 -9.41 13.54 9.31
N LYS A 39 -8.58 13.90 10.30
CA LYS A 39 -7.14 13.60 10.28
C LYS A 39 -6.86 12.10 10.24
N VAL A 40 -7.58 11.31 11.04
CA VAL A 40 -7.43 9.84 11.02
C VAL A 40 -7.88 9.26 9.69
N GLU A 41 -8.95 9.78 9.10
CA GLU A 41 -9.41 9.36 7.77
C GLU A 41 -8.35 9.61 6.69
N GLU A 42 -7.67 10.77 6.72
CA GLU A 42 -6.53 11.07 5.84
C GLU A 42 -5.37 10.09 6.04
N PHE A 43 -5.00 9.79 7.29
CA PHE A 43 -3.97 8.79 7.57
C PHE A 43 -4.34 7.39 7.07
N LEU A 44 -5.60 6.99 7.22
CA LEU A 44 -6.10 5.71 6.71
C LEU A 44 -6.12 5.67 5.19
N LYS A 45 -6.51 6.76 4.52
CA LYS A 45 -6.45 6.89 3.06
C LYS A 45 -5.02 6.72 2.57
N ASN A 46 -4.05 7.41 3.17
CA ASN A 46 -2.63 7.33 2.80
C ASN A 46 -2.03 5.94 3.03
N ARG A 47 -2.49 5.21 4.06
CA ARG A 47 -2.06 3.83 4.35
C ARG A 47 -2.85 2.76 3.60
N SER A 48 -3.82 3.15 2.77
CA SER A 48 -4.68 2.23 2.04
C SER A 48 -3.84 1.29 1.15
N PRO A 49 -4.10 -0.02 1.11
CA PRO A 49 -3.34 -0.97 0.28
C PRO A 49 -3.43 -0.70 -1.23
N LYS A 50 -4.30 0.23 -1.66
CA LYS A 50 -4.35 0.76 -3.03
C LYS A 50 -3.18 1.69 -3.35
N ILE A 51 -2.57 2.32 -2.33
CA ILE A 51 -1.47 3.28 -2.48
C ILE A 51 -0.14 2.55 -2.25
N PRO A 52 0.32 2.23 -1.02
CA PRO A 52 1.43 1.29 -0.86
C PRO A 52 0.95 -0.15 -1.08
N HIS A 53 1.67 -0.88 -1.93
CA HIS A 53 1.42 -2.30 -2.12
C HIS A 53 1.70 -3.07 -0.80
N PRO A 54 0.82 -3.98 -0.33
CA PRO A 54 0.98 -4.68 0.96
C PRO A 54 2.28 -5.48 1.10
N ARG A 55 2.84 -5.95 -0.02
CA ARG A 55 4.14 -6.63 -0.05
C ARG A 55 5.30 -5.71 0.34
N THR A 56 5.17 -4.42 0.08
CA THR A 56 6.17 -3.40 0.41
C THR A 56 6.13 -3.11 1.91
N THR A 57 4.94 -2.95 2.49
CA THR A 57 4.77 -2.66 3.92
C THR A 57 5.19 -3.81 4.82
N ASN A 58 4.94 -5.06 4.41
CA ASN A 58 5.33 -6.26 5.16
C ASN A 58 6.71 -6.81 4.77
N SER A 59 7.49 -6.06 4.00
CA SER A 59 8.75 -6.56 3.47
C SER A 59 9.83 -6.58 4.55
N LYS A 60 10.75 -7.57 4.50
CA LYS A 60 11.94 -7.60 5.38
C LYS A 60 12.99 -6.56 5.01
N TYR A 61 12.81 -5.81 3.93
CA TYR A 61 13.76 -4.87 3.33
C TYR A 61 13.31 -3.45 3.65
N LEU A 62 14.14 -2.66 4.33
CA LEU A 62 13.73 -1.36 4.89
C LEU A 62 13.42 -0.32 3.81
N LEU A 63 14.10 -0.40 2.66
CA LEU A 63 13.99 0.58 1.58
C LEU A 63 13.06 0.13 0.45
N SER A 64 12.28 -0.95 0.66
CA SER A 64 11.30 -1.38 -0.33
C SER A 64 10.29 -0.26 -0.61
N GLY A 65 10.09 0.07 -1.90
CA GLY A 65 9.18 1.13 -2.33
C GLY A 65 9.71 2.56 -2.15
N LEU A 66 10.89 2.74 -1.54
CA LEU A 66 11.59 4.01 -1.46
C LEU A 66 12.78 4.07 -2.44
N LEU A 67 13.39 2.91 -2.69
CA LEU A 67 14.58 2.83 -3.52
C LEU A 67 14.19 2.69 -4.99
N PHE A 68 14.65 3.64 -5.80
CA PHE A 68 14.47 3.65 -7.25
C PHE A 68 15.82 3.53 -7.94
N CYS A 69 15.81 2.90 -9.11
CA CYS A 69 17.03 2.78 -9.89
C CYS A 69 17.27 4.05 -10.70
N ALA A 70 18.45 4.67 -10.53
CA ALA A 70 18.82 5.87 -11.28
C ALA A 70 18.97 5.69 -12.80
N ARG A 71 18.98 4.44 -13.31
CA ARG A 71 19.11 4.16 -14.75
C ARG A 71 17.78 3.88 -15.42
N CYS A 72 17.00 2.97 -14.84
CA CYS A 72 15.75 2.49 -15.41
C CYS A 72 14.57 3.35 -14.95
N GLU A 73 14.65 3.99 -13.77
CA GLU A 73 13.60 4.63 -12.95
C GLU A 73 12.67 3.73 -12.10
N PRO A 74 12.35 2.46 -12.46
CA PRO A 74 11.60 1.59 -11.59
C PRO A 74 12.17 1.40 -10.20
N SER A 75 11.26 1.01 -9.31
CA SER A 75 11.58 0.59 -7.96
C SER A 75 12.57 -0.58 -7.96
N MET A 76 13.41 -0.61 -6.94
CA MET A 76 14.29 -1.74 -6.67
C MET A 76 13.60 -2.69 -5.69
N VAL A 77 13.69 -3.99 -6.00
CA VAL A 77 13.06 -5.07 -5.26
C VAL A 77 14.13 -5.84 -4.49
N GLY A 78 13.80 -6.26 -3.27
CA GLY A 78 14.65 -7.13 -2.47
C GLY A 78 14.77 -8.53 -3.10
N SER A 79 16.00 -8.97 -3.32
CA SER A 79 16.34 -10.30 -3.82
C SER A 79 17.25 -11.03 -2.85
N ALA A 80 16.92 -12.28 -2.56
CA ALA A 80 17.73 -13.14 -1.71
C ALA A 80 18.46 -14.17 -2.57
N ALA A 81 19.74 -14.38 -2.29
CA ALA A 81 20.60 -15.34 -2.98
C ALA A 81 21.19 -16.35 -2.00
N LYS A 82 21.67 -17.48 -2.54
CA LYS A 82 22.28 -18.59 -1.79
C LYS A 82 21.46 -18.96 -0.54
N SER A 83 20.27 -19.53 -0.75
CA SER A 83 19.41 -20.03 0.35
C SER A 83 19.22 -19.03 1.50
N LEU A 84 18.92 -17.77 1.17
CA LEU A 84 18.69 -16.67 2.14
C LEU A 84 19.93 -16.21 2.92
N GLN A 85 21.15 -16.55 2.50
CA GLN A 85 22.38 -16.09 3.14
C GLN A 85 22.75 -14.66 2.74
N HIS A 86 22.37 -14.23 1.53
CA HIS A 86 22.71 -12.90 1.03
C HIS A 86 21.46 -12.16 0.57
N PHE A 87 21.37 -10.88 0.94
CA PHE A 87 20.25 -10.01 0.61
C PHE A 87 20.73 -8.83 -0.22
N TYR A 88 20.05 -8.57 -1.33
CA TYR A 88 20.37 -7.53 -2.29
C TYR A 88 19.12 -6.74 -2.66
N TYR A 89 19.32 -5.53 -3.17
CA TYR A 89 18.33 -4.77 -3.92
C TYR A 89 18.66 -4.84 -5.42
N ALA A 90 17.68 -5.18 -6.26
CA ALA A 90 17.81 -5.30 -7.71
C ALA A 90 16.77 -4.42 -8.44
N CYS A 91 17.10 -3.80 -9.58
CA CYS A 91 16.08 -3.08 -10.39
C CYS A 91 14.98 -4.09 -10.78
N GLN A 92 13.71 -3.71 -10.61
CA GLN A 92 12.58 -4.55 -10.98
C GLN A 92 12.64 -4.99 -12.45
N ASN A 93 13.01 -4.06 -13.35
CA ASN A 93 13.20 -4.41 -14.75
C ASN A 93 14.31 -5.44 -14.94
N TYR A 94 15.45 -5.33 -14.25
CA TYR A 94 16.51 -6.34 -14.33
C TYR A 94 16.04 -7.72 -13.84
N SER A 95 15.18 -7.77 -12.81
CA SER A 95 14.69 -9.03 -12.24
C SER A 95 13.56 -9.67 -13.04
N THR A 96 12.72 -8.89 -13.72
CA THR A 96 11.51 -9.40 -14.41
C THR A 96 11.65 -9.42 -15.92
N ARG A 97 12.46 -8.53 -16.49
CA ARG A 97 12.59 -8.35 -17.94
C ARG A 97 14.07 -8.42 -18.33
N GLU A 98 14.42 -9.42 -19.10
CA GLU A 98 15.79 -9.59 -19.56
C GLU A 98 16.22 -8.37 -20.42
N GLN A 99 17.48 -7.96 -20.27
CA GLN A 99 18.15 -6.92 -21.08
C GLN A 99 17.63 -5.47 -21.01
N ILE A 100 16.64 -5.14 -20.17
CA ILE A 100 16.15 -3.74 -20.08
C ILE A 100 17.05 -2.85 -19.20
N CYS A 101 17.63 -3.42 -18.15
CA CYS A 101 18.45 -2.67 -17.22
C CYS A 101 19.71 -3.46 -16.87
N SER A 102 20.88 -2.82 -16.97
CA SER A 102 22.18 -3.40 -16.60
C SER A 102 22.65 -2.93 -15.21
N ALA A 103 21.73 -2.44 -14.37
CA ALA A 103 22.07 -1.96 -13.03
C ALA A 103 22.58 -3.10 -12.15
N LYS A 104 23.66 -2.85 -11.41
CA LYS A 104 24.22 -3.84 -10.47
C LYS A 104 23.31 -3.99 -9.26
N MET A 105 23.22 -5.22 -8.76
CA MET A 105 22.57 -5.51 -7.49
C MET A 105 23.36 -4.88 -6.34
N VAL A 106 22.66 -4.18 -5.45
CA VAL A 106 23.26 -3.48 -4.31
C VAL A 106 23.07 -4.32 -3.05
N ASN A 107 24.13 -4.51 -2.26
CA ASN A 107 24.02 -5.27 -1.01
C ASN A 107 23.15 -4.53 0.01
N ARG A 108 22.14 -5.24 0.53
CA ARG A 108 21.18 -4.71 1.51
C ARG A 108 21.87 -4.11 2.74
N ALA A 109 22.81 -4.85 3.35
CA ALA A 109 23.47 -4.44 4.59
C ALA A 109 24.32 -3.19 4.42
N LYS A 110 24.81 -2.91 3.20
CA LYS A 110 25.59 -1.70 2.92
C LYS A 110 24.69 -0.46 2.80
N ILE A 111 23.53 -0.60 2.15
CA ILE A 111 22.66 0.54 1.86
C ILE A 111 21.75 0.91 3.03
N GLU A 112 21.33 -0.08 3.82
CA GLU A 112 20.49 0.14 5.01
C GLU A 112 21.26 0.67 6.23
N LYS A 113 22.60 0.70 6.18
CA LYS A 113 23.45 1.15 7.28
C LYS A 113 23.67 2.67 7.31
N PHE A 114 23.38 3.35 6.20
CA PHE A 114 23.39 4.82 6.13
C PHE A 114 22.23 5.39 6.95
#